data_AF-A0A1H1RLW7-F1
#
_entry.id   AF-A0A1H1RLW7-F1
#
_cell.length_a   1.000
_cell.length_b   1.000
_cell.length_c   1.000
_cell.angle_alpha   90.00
_cell.angle_beta   90.00
_cell.angle_gamma   90.00
#
_symmetry.space_group_name_H-M   'P 1'
#
loop_
_entity.id
_entity.type
_entity.pdbx_description
1 polymer ?
#
loop_
_entity_poly.entity_id
_entity_poly.type
_entity_poly.pdbx_seq_one_letter_code
_entity_poly.pdbx_strand_id
1 'polypeptide(L)' 'MEFTALFLAIIVVMLVAWRGPRSLALTLFAAVLLVSVATYLHHATDTLKLSF' A
#
# COMPACT_ATOMS: atom_id res chain seq x y z
N MET A 1 10.54 -4.11 -6.49
CA MET A 1 9.59 -3.26 -7.27
C MET A 1 8.24 -3.11 -6.57
N GLU A 2 7.89 -3.95 -5.59
CA GLU A 2 6.58 -3.95 -4.92
C GLU A 2 6.28 -2.65 -4.15
N PHE A 3 7.25 -2.09 -3.44
CA PHE A 3 7.08 -0.81 -2.75
C PHE A 3 6.79 0.37 -3.69
N THR A 4 7.38 0.37 -4.90
CA THR A 4 7.09 1.37 -5.93
C THR A 4 5.66 1.25 -6.44
N ALA A 5 5.15 0.02 -6.61
CA ALA A 5 3.77 -0.22 -7.00
C ALA A 5 2.79 0.26 -5.90
N LEU A 6 3.09 -0.02 -4.63
CA LEU A 6 2.30 0.49 -3.49
C LEU A 6 2.29 2.02 -3.45
N PHE A 7 3.43 2.67 -3.70
CA PHE A 7 3.52 4.13 -3.78
C PHE A 7 2.62 4.70 -4.88
N LEU A 8 2.68 4.14 -6.09
CA LEU A 8 1.81 4.56 -7.19
C LEU A 8 0.33 4.32 -6.89
N ALA A 9 -0.01 3.19 -6.26
CA ALA A 9 -1.37 2.90 -5.83
C ALA A 9 -1.88 3.95 -4.84
N ILE A 10 -1.07 4.36 -3.86
CA ILE A 10 -1.41 5.44 -2.93
C ILE A 10 -1.65 6.76 -3.67
N ILE A 11 -0.83 7.11 -4.67
CA ILE A 11 -1.06 8.32 -5.49
C ILE A 11 -2.44 8.27 -6.16
N VAL A 12 -2.82 7.13 -6.75
CA VAL A 12 -4.15 6.95 -7.35
C VAL A 12 -5.25 7.14 -6.31
N VAL A 13 -5.10 6.56 -5.11
CA VAL A 13 -6.05 6.76 -4.00
C VAL A 13 -6.17 8.24 -3.64
N MET A 14 -5.07 8.99 -3.58
CA MET A 14 -5.11 10.42 -3.28
C MET A 14 -5.81 11.22 -4.39
N LEU A 15 -5.59 10.90 -5.66
CA LEU A 15 -6.30 11.53 -6.78
C LEU A 15 -7.81 11.26 -6.72
N VAL A 16 -8.21 10.02 -6.38
CA VAL A 16 -9.62 9.67 -6.18
C VAL A 16 -10.18 10.35 -4.94
N ALA A 17 -9.42 10.49 -3.86
CA ALA A 17 -9.85 11.23 -2.67
C ALA A 17 -10.05 12.73 -2.94
N TRP A 18 -9.29 13.31 -3.88
CA TRP A 18 -9.42 14.72 -4.27
C TRP A 18 -10.69 14.99 -5.10
N ARG A 19 -11.00 14.12 -6.08
CA ARG A 19 -12.09 14.40 -7.06
C ARG A 19 -13.26 13.42 -7.04
N GLY A 20 -13.12 12.29 -6.36
CA GLY A 20 -14.07 11.19 -6.41
C GLY A 20 -15.05 11.15 -5.23
N PRO A 21 -16.02 10.22 -5.27
CA PRO A 21 -16.95 10.03 -4.17
C PRO A 21 -16.24 9.44 -2.94
N ARG A 22 -16.62 9.91 -1.75
CA ARG A 22 -16.02 9.49 -0.46
C ARG A 22 -16.01 7.98 -0.27
N SER A 23 -17.09 7.29 -0.66
CA SER A 23 -17.18 5.82 -0.52
C SER A 23 -16.09 5.12 -1.32
N LEU A 24 -15.83 5.54 -2.56
CA LEU A 24 -14.79 4.96 -3.41
C LEU A 24 -13.39 5.20 -2.83
N ALA A 25 -13.11 6.42 -2.36
CA ALA A 25 -11.83 6.74 -1.75
C ALA A 25 -11.54 5.87 -0.52
N LEU A 26 -12.53 5.67 0.35
CA LEU A 26 -12.40 4.81 1.53
C LEU A 26 -12.21 3.34 1.16
N THR A 27 -12.94 2.82 0.18
CA THR A 27 -12.79 1.43 -0.28
C THR A 27 -11.41 1.18 -0.89
N LEU A 28 -10.93 2.08 -1.74
CA LEU A 28 -9.59 1.96 -2.34
C LEU A 28 -8.48 2.09 -1.29
N PHE A 29 -8.64 3.00 -0.33
CA PHE A 29 -7.70 3.12 0.78
C PHE A 29 -7.64 1.83 1.61
N ALA A 30 -8.80 1.26 1.96
CA ALA A 30 -8.86 -0.01 2.68
C ALA A 30 -8.17 -1.14 1.91
N ALA A 31 -8.38 -1.22 0.59
CA ALA A 31 -7.70 -2.21 -0.25
C ALA A 31 -6.18 -2.03 -0.24
N VAL A 32 -5.68 -0.81 -0.44
CA VAL A 32 -4.23 -0.52 -0.44
C VAL A 32 -3.62 -0.77 0.94
N LEU A 33 -4.35 -0.50 2.02
CA LEU A 33 -3.91 -0.81 3.38
C LEU A 33 -3.72 -2.32 3.58
N LEU A 34 -4.67 -3.14 3.14
CA LEU A 34 -4.56 -4.60 3.23
C LEU A 34 -3.37 -5.14 2.44
N VAL A 35 -3.13 -4.63 1.22
CA VAL A 35 -1.97 -5.03 0.42
C VAL A 35 -0.68 -4.60 1.12
N SER A 36 -0.63 -3.39 1.68
CA SER A 36 0.54 -2.88 2.42
C SER A 36 0.87 -3.76 3.63
N VAL A 37 -0.16 -4.19 4.38
CA VAL A 37 0.00 -5.13 5.49
C VAL A 37 0.50 -6.49 5.00
N ALA A 38 -0.05 -7.02 3.91
CA ALA A 38 0.41 -8.28 3.33
C ALA A 38 1.88 -8.21 2.88
N THR A 39 2.27 -7.14 2.20
CA THR A 39 3.67 -6.89 1.81
C THR A 39 4.58 -6.74 3.02
N TYR A 40 4.14 -6.04 4.07
CA TYR A 40 4.88 -5.95 5.32
C TYR A 40 5.09 -7.32 5.95
N LEU A 41 4.03 -8.13 6.09
CA LEU A 41 4.13 -9.48 6.67
C LEU A 41 5.02 -10.39 5.82
N HIS A 42 4.94 -10.29 4.49
CA HIS A 42 5.79 -11.04 3.57
C HIS A 42 7.28 -10.76 3.84
N HIS A 43 7.64 -9.47 3.97
CA HIS A 43 9.03 -9.10 4.24
C HIS A 43 9.43 -9.16 5.72
N ALA A 44 8.48 -9.15 6.66
CA ALA A 44 8.77 -9.28 8.08
C ALA A 44 9.35 -10.67 8.40
N THR A 45 9.02 -11.68 7.59
CA THR A 45 9.60 -13.02 7.68
C THR A 45 10.90 -13.17 6.89
N ASP A 46 11.25 -12.21 6.03
CA ASP A 46 12.55 -12.22 5.37
C ASP A 46 13.61 -11.98 6.44
N THR A 47 14.38 -13.02 6.75
CA THR A 47 15.50 -12.90 7.68
C THR A 47 16.54 -11.99 7.03
N LEU A 48 16.50 -10.70 7.37
CA LEU A 48 17.61 -9.78 7.19
C LEU A 48 18.80 -10.40 7.90
N LYS A 49 19.74 -10.98 7.13
CA LYS A 49 21.08 -11.25 7.63
C LYS A 49 21.66 -9.89 7.99
N LEU A 50 21.55 -9.52 9.26
CA LEU A 50 22.34 -8.46 9.87
C LEU A 50 23.80 -8.91 9.79
N SER A 51 24.43 -8.67 8.65
CA SER A 51 25.88 -8.68 8.51
C SER A 51 26.38 -7.43 9.23
N PHE A 52 26.49 -7.52 10.56
CA PHE A 52 27.43 -6.72 11.31
C PHE A 52 28.81 -7.37 11.23
#